data_AF-A0A2E0R2S9-F1
#
_entry.id   AF-A0A2E0R2S9-F1
#
_cell.length_a   1.000
_cell.length_b   1.000
_cell.length_c   1.000
_cell.angle_alpha   90.00
_cell.angle_beta   90.00
_cell.angle_gamma   90.00
#
_symmetry.space_group_name_H-M   'P 1'
#
loop_
_entity.id
_entity.type
_entity.pdbx_description
1 polymer ?
#
loop_
_entity_poly.entity_id
_entity_poly.type
_entity_poly.pdbx_seq_one_letter_code
_entity_poly.pdbx_strand_id
1 'polypeptide(L)'
;MLKALERNGLKENTLVIFSSDNGGVLEYRPIDYPEVKGHRINGPFRGQKTTAYEGGVRVPLIARWPGKIPAATEDDSLVALTDTIATFAEFFGKDLPENSAEDSFSFYGPLFGGEQKSPARESLVMDSYREMMAIRKGPWKLIFGQTGGGARYRTDIDPNKPEGQLFNLESEEREWVNLYRKEPEKVAELTSLYEKIRDSGRSR
;
A
#
# COMPACT_ATOMS: atom_id res chain seq x y z
N MET A 1 -1.80 -26.22 1.11
CA MET A 1 -2.71 -25.61 2.11
C MET A 1 -4.19 -25.84 1.79
N LEU A 2 -4.78 -25.26 0.73
CA LEU A 2 -6.24 -25.34 0.49
C LEU A 2 -6.80 -26.78 0.42
N LYS A 3 -6.11 -27.70 -0.27
CA LYS A 3 -6.47 -29.13 -0.29
C LYS A 3 -6.47 -29.77 1.11
N ALA A 4 -5.61 -29.30 2.01
CA ALA A 4 -5.57 -29.82 3.39
C ALA A 4 -6.78 -29.32 4.19
N LEU A 5 -7.18 -28.05 4.06
CA LEU A 5 -8.40 -27.53 4.69
C LEU A 5 -9.64 -28.31 4.22
N GLU A 6 -9.72 -28.63 2.93
CA GLU A 6 -10.82 -29.42 2.37
C GLU A 6 -10.82 -30.87 2.87
N ARG A 7 -9.68 -31.57 2.84
CA ARG A 7 -9.56 -32.96 3.34
C ARG A 7 -9.92 -33.10 4.83
N ASN A 8 -9.79 -32.03 5.61
CA ASN A 8 -10.11 -32.03 7.04
C ASN A 8 -11.48 -31.40 7.35
N GLY A 9 -12.29 -31.07 6.34
CA GLY A 9 -13.63 -30.50 6.55
C GLY A 9 -13.63 -29.07 7.12
N LEU A 10 -12.50 -28.35 7.06
CA LEU A 10 -12.34 -27.00 7.63
C LEU A 10 -12.62 -25.87 6.62
N LYS A 11 -12.77 -26.22 5.33
CA LYS A 11 -12.89 -25.26 4.21
C LYS A 11 -13.98 -24.21 4.40
N GLU A 12 -15.16 -24.59 4.90
CA GLU A 12 -16.33 -23.69 5.01
C GLU A 12 -16.27 -22.78 6.25
N ASN A 13 -15.38 -23.07 7.20
CA ASN A 13 -15.20 -22.29 8.43
C ASN A 13 -13.77 -21.78 8.61
N THR A 14 -13.11 -21.45 7.49
CA THR A 14 -11.75 -20.90 7.50
C THR A 14 -11.67 -19.70 6.57
N LEU A 15 -11.33 -18.54 7.13
CA LEU A 15 -10.82 -17.41 6.36
C LEU A 15 -9.38 -17.68 5.95
N VAL A 16 -9.10 -17.60 4.66
CA VAL A 16 -7.73 -17.60 4.14
C VAL A 16 -7.40 -16.21 3.62
N ILE A 17 -6.36 -15.59 4.16
CA ILE A 17 -5.76 -14.35 3.62
C ILE A 17 -4.38 -14.69 3.07
N PHE A 18 -4.08 -14.27 1.85
CA PHE A 18 -2.79 -14.40 1.20
C PHE A 18 -2.26 -13.01 0.83
N SER A 19 -1.02 -12.73 1.19
CA SER A 19 -0.34 -11.47 0.86
C SER A 19 1.19 -11.61 0.85
N SER A 20 1.89 -10.50 0.66
CA SER A 20 3.36 -10.38 0.72
C SER A 20 3.72 -9.25 1.68
N ASP A 21 4.90 -9.30 2.30
CA ASP A 21 5.39 -8.25 3.22
C ASP A 21 5.82 -6.96 2.49
N ASN A 22 6.30 -7.12 1.24
CA ASN A 22 6.76 -6.05 0.36
C ASN A 22 6.69 -6.50 -1.11
N GLY A 23 6.97 -5.58 -2.02
CA GLY A 23 7.20 -5.89 -3.44
C GLY A 23 8.35 -6.89 -3.66
N GLY A 24 8.34 -7.55 -4.81
CA GLY A 24 9.41 -8.48 -5.22
C GLY A 24 10.73 -7.76 -5.45
N VAL A 25 11.83 -8.50 -5.38
CA VAL A 25 13.19 -8.00 -5.63
C VAL A 25 13.88 -8.90 -6.65
N LEU A 26 14.47 -8.28 -7.68
CA LEU A 26 15.36 -8.96 -8.62
C LEU A 26 16.83 -8.80 -8.17
N GLU A 27 17.21 -7.55 -7.91
CA GLU A 27 18.54 -7.20 -7.43
C GLU A 27 18.44 -6.05 -6.43
N TYR A 28 19.36 -5.94 -5.48
CA TYR A 28 19.40 -4.82 -4.54
C TYR A 28 20.06 -3.57 -5.17
N ARG A 29 19.51 -3.10 -6.30
CA ARG A 29 19.86 -1.86 -7.01
C ARG A 29 18.62 -1.17 -7.58
N PRO A 30 18.64 0.13 -7.93
CA PRO A 30 17.51 0.76 -8.60
C PRO A 30 17.20 0.07 -9.92
N ILE A 31 15.97 -0.45 -10.04
CA ILE A 31 15.42 -1.03 -11.26
C ILE A 31 13.96 -0.61 -11.33
N ASP A 32 13.59 0.10 -12.39
CA ASP A 32 12.21 0.57 -12.56
C ASP A 32 11.26 -0.56 -12.98
N TYR A 33 11.69 -1.51 -13.82
CA TYR A 33 10.90 -2.68 -14.20
C TYR A 33 11.75 -3.95 -14.13
N PRO A 34 11.81 -4.64 -12.97
CA PRO A 34 12.52 -5.90 -12.86
C PRO A 34 11.81 -7.00 -13.64
N GLU A 35 12.55 -7.61 -14.58
CA GLU A 35 12.03 -8.66 -15.46
C GLU A 35 12.98 -9.87 -15.50
N VAL A 36 12.41 -11.08 -15.41
CA VAL A 36 13.14 -12.33 -15.56
C VAL A 36 12.47 -13.17 -16.64
N LYS A 37 13.17 -13.40 -17.75
CA LYS A 37 12.69 -14.23 -18.88
C LYS A 37 11.29 -13.81 -19.38
N GLY A 38 11.03 -12.51 -19.54
CA GLY A 38 9.73 -11.98 -19.97
C GLY A 38 8.69 -11.83 -18.86
N HIS A 39 9.00 -12.19 -17.60
CA HIS A 39 8.10 -12.04 -16.46
C HIS A 39 8.45 -10.80 -15.62
N ARG A 40 7.54 -9.81 -15.59
CA ARG A 40 7.64 -8.65 -14.70
C ARG A 40 7.22 -9.03 -13.29
N ILE A 41 8.18 -9.08 -12.36
CA ILE A 41 7.97 -9.64 -11.01
C ILE A 41 7.03 -8.78 -10.14
N ASN A 42 6.91 -7.49 -10.46
CA ASN A 42 6.01 -6.54 -9.79
C ASN A 42 4.91 -6.04 -10.74
N GLY A 43 4.62 -6.78 -11.81
CA GLY A 43 3.58 -6.42 -12.78
C GLY A 43 3.89 -5.10 -13.51
N PRO A 44 2.89 -4.21 -13.70
CA PRO A 44 3.08 -2.93 -14.39
C PRO A 44 3.64 -1.82 -13.48
N PHE A 45 3.94 -2.11 -12.22
CA PHE A 45 4.32 -1.10 -11.24
C PHE A 45 5.82 -0.82 -11.25
N ARG A 46 6.17 0.47 -11.10
CA ARG A 46 7.55 0.93 -11.11
C ARG A 46 8.26 0.49 -9.82
N GLY A 47 9.53 0.14 -9.92
CA GLY A 47 10.39 -0.17 -8.79
C GLY A 47 10.26 -1.61 -8.29
N GLN A 48 10.87 -1.82 -7.13
CA GLN A 48 10.96 -3.10 -6.46
C GLN A 48 11.12 -2.90 -4.95
N LYS A 49 11.23 -4.00 -4.20
CA LYS A 49 11.55 -3.97 -2.75
C LYS A 49 12.59 -2.88 -2.47
N THR A 50 12.41 -2.16 -1.37
CA THR A 50 13.26 -1.05 -0.90
C THR A 50 13.09 0.29 -1.62
N THR A 51 12.19 0.37 -2.60
CA THR A 51 11.76 1.64 -3.20
C THR A 51 10.37 2.05 -2.70
N ALA A 52 10.09 3.35 -2.68
CA ALA A 52 8.78 3.91 -2.37
C ALA A 52 7.82 3.91 -3.59
N TYR A 53 8.29 3.49 -4.77
CA TYR A 53 7.44 3.30 -5.95
C TYR A 53 6.45 2.14 -5.74
N GLU A 54 5.36 2.10 -6.52
CA GLU A 54 4.28 1.11 -6.36
C GLU A 54 4.80 -0.34 -6.38
N GLY A 55 5.80 -0.66 -7.19
CA GLY A 55 6.39 -2.01 -7.26
C GLY A 55 7.19 -2.41 -6.02
N GLY A 56 7.51 -1.47 -5.12
CA GLY A 56 8.13 -1.74 -3.84
C GLY A 56 7.16 -1.95 -2.68
N VAL A 57 5.97 -1.33 -2.75
CA VAL A 57 5.02 -1.26 -1.63
C VAL A 57 3.66 -1.91 -1.91
N ARG A 58 3.25 -2.01 -3.18
CA ARG A 58 1.99 -2.63 -3.57
C ARG A 58 2.16 -4.15 -3.64
N VAL A 59 1.34 -4.85 -2.87
CA VAL A 59 1.38 -6.31 -2.72
C VAL A 59 0.02 -6.91 -3.03
N PRO A 60 -0.06 -8.20 -3.43
CA PRO A 60 -1.34 -8.88 -3.52
C PRO A 60 -2.00 -8.96 -2.14
N LEU A 61 -3.32 -8.81 -2.07
CA LEU A 61 -4.11 -9.13 -0.89
C LEU A 61 -5.34 -9.90 -1.35
N ILE A 62 -5.35 -11.21 -1.11
CA ILE A 62 -6.42 -12.11 -1.54
C ILE A 62 -7.07 -12.72 -0.30
N ALA A 63 -8.37 -12.52 -0.15
CA ALA A 63 -9.16 -13.14 0.90
C ALA A 63 -10.11 -14.18 0.30
N ARG A 64 -10.26 -15.32 0.98
CA ARG A 64 -11.15 -16.41 0.57
C ARG A 64 -11.85 -17.02 1.78
N TRP A 65 -13.17 -16.98 1.76
CA TRP A 65 -14.03 -17.73 2.68
C TRP A 65 -15.31 -18.17 1.96
N PRO A 66 -15.40 -19.45 1.54
CA PRO A 66 -16.58 -19.98 0.87
C PRO A 66 -17.87 -19.69 1.65
N GLY A 67 -18.89 -19.17 0.95
CA GLY A 67 -20.19 -18.83 1.54
C GLY A 67 -20.22 -17.57 2.42
N LYS A 68 -19.09 -16.90 2.66
CA LYS A 68 -18.99 -15.65 3.43
C LYS A 68 -18.47 -14.48 2.61
N ILE A 69 -17.45 -14.71 1.79
CA ILE A 69 -16.91 -13.73 0.84
C ILE A 69 -17.40 -14.13 -0.56
N PRO A 70 -18.06 -13.23 -1.31
CA PRO A 70 -18.43 -13.48 -2.69
C PRO A 70 -17.21 -13.90 -3.53
N ALA A 71 -17.37 -14.93 -4.36
CA ALA A 71 -16.28 -15.41 -5.20
C ALA A 71 -16.07 -14.47 -6.40
N ALA A 72 -14.81 -14.34 -6.83
CA ALA A 72 -14.41 -13.58 -8.03
C ALA A 72 -14.85 -12.10 -8.01
N THR A 73 -14.83 -11.48 -6.83
CA THR A 73 -15.01 -10.04 -6.67
C THR A 73 -13.66 -9.34 -6.52
N GLU A 74 -13.61 -8.10 -6.98
CA GLU A 74 -12.47 -7.20 -6.85
C GLU A 74 -12.91 -5.96 -6.05
N ASP A 75 -11.98 -5.38 -5.29
CA ASP A 75 -12.19 -4.16 -4.52
C ASP A 75 -10.94 -3.29 -4.64
N ASP A 76 -11.12 -2.05 -5.10
CA ASP A 76 -10.03 -1.10 -5.38
C ASP A 76 -9.72 -0.18 -4.20
N SER A 77 -10.32 -0.43 -3.03
CA SER A 77 -10.16 0.43 -1.89
C SER A 77 -8.73 0.44 -1.35
N LEU A 78 -8.31 1.57 -0.80
CA LEU A 78 -6.99 1.71 -0.20
C LEU A 78 -6.93 0.96 1.13
N VAL A 79 -6.07 -0.05 1.20
CA VAL A 79 -5.82 -0.86 2.40
C VAL A 79 -4.33 -1.04 2.63
N ALA A 80 -3.94 -1.18 3.89
CA ALA A 80 -2.58 -1.50 4.32
C ALA A 80 -2.58 -2.81 5.13
N LEU A 81 -1.45 -3.51 5.20
CA LEU A 81 -1.37 -4.73 6.01
C LEU A 81 -1.62 -4.48 7.50
N THR A 82 -1.31 -3.28 7.99
CA THR A 82 -1.59 -2.84 9.35
C THR A 82 -3.09 -2.81 9.66
N ASP A 83 -3.96 -2.71 8.65
CA ASP A 83 -5.42 -2.67 8.78
C ASP A 83 -6.04 -3.99 9.25
N THR A 84 -5.26 -5.08 9.21
CA THR A 84 -5.69 -6.40 9.67
C THR A 84 -6.14 -6.40 11.13
N ILE A 85 -5.51 -5.60 11.99
CA ILE A 85 -5.82 -5.56 13.42
C ILE A 85 -7.24 -5.00 13.65
N ALA A 86 -7.56 -3.82 13.11
CA ALA A 86 -8.89 -3.24 13.21
C ALA A 86 -9.95 -4.09 12.50
N THR A 87 -9.60 -4.69 11.36
CA THR A 87 -10.50 -5.59 10.62
C THR A 87 -10.87 -6.82 11.43
N PHE A 88 -9.92 -7.43 12.14
CA PHE A 88 -10.22 -8.58 13.00
C PHE A 88 -10.92 -8.19 14.30
N ALA A 89 -10.62 -7.01 14.86
CA ALA A 89 -11.36 -6.49 16.01
C ALA A 89 -12.85 -6.36 15.67
N GLU A 90 -13.18 -5.73 14.53
CA GLU A 90 -14.55 -5.62 14.04
C GLU A 90 -15.17 -7.01 13.76
N PHE A 91 -14.42 -7.90 13.08
CA PHE A 91 -14.87 -9.27 12.80
C PHE A 91 -15.31 -10.03 14.07
N PHE A 92 -14.57 -9.87 15.17
CA PHE A 92 -14.89 -10.52 16.45
C PHE A 92 -15.85 -9.72 17.35
N GLY A 93 -16.34 -8.56 16.90
CA GLY A 93 -17.16 -7.65 17.71
C GLY A 93 -16.41 -7.17 18.95
N LYS A 94 -15.13 -6.84 18.81
CA LYS A 94 -14.25 -6.36 19.87
C LYS A 94 -13.83 -4.92 19.62
N ASP A 95 -13.84 -4.14 20.70
CA ASP A 95 -13.24 -2.82 20.70
C ASP A 95 -11.73 -2.91 20.82
N LEU A 96 -11.02 -2.05 20.08
CA LEU A 96 -9.59 -1.87 20.26
C LEU A 96 -9.33 -1.04 21.53
N PRO A 97 -8.38 -1.44 22.40
CA PRO A 97 -7.94 -0.60 23.50
C PRO A 97 -7.51 0.79 23.04
N GLU A 98 -7.64 1.78 23.93
CA GLU A 98 -7.07 3.12 23.68
C GLU A 98 -5.57 3.03 23.38
N ASN A 99 -5.12 3.84 22.42
CA ASN A 99 -3.72 3.88 21.95
C ASN A 99 -3.19 2.53 21.43
N SER A 100 -4.06 1.74 20.78
CA SER A 100 -3.67 0.52 20.08
C SER A 100 -4.09 0.58 18.61
N ALA A 101 -3.24 0.03 17.73
CA ALA A 101 -3.50 -0.05 16.29
C ALA A 101 -3.93 1.30 15.68
N GLU A 102 -3.20 2.36 16.04
CA GLU A 102 -3.56 3.77 15.78
C GLU A 102 -3.50 4.16 14.29
N ASP A 103 -2.95 3.27 13.45
CA ASP A 103 -2.91 3.40 11.99
C ASP A 103 -3.70 2.30 11.27
N SER A 104 -4.55 1.58 11.99
CA SER A 104 -5.32 0.43 11.49
C SER A 104 -6.77 0.82 11.21
N PHE A 105 -7.19 0.75 9.96
CA PHE A 105 -8.54 1.07 9.48
C PHE A 105 -9.21 -0.21 9.02
N SER A 106 -10.39 -0.53 9.54
CA SER A 106 -11.05 -1.78 9.16
C SER A 106 -11.43 -1.80 7.67
N PHE A 107 -11.14 -2.92 7.00
CA PHE A 107 -11.67 -3.28 5.68
C PHE A 107 -12.63 -4.48 5.78
N TYR A 108 -13.27 -4.68 6.93
CA TYR A 108 -14.30 -5.70 7.13
C TYR A 108 -15.47 -5.56 6.14
N GLY A 109 -15.92 -4.32 5.91
CA GLY A 109 -16.98 -3.99 4.96
C GLY A 109 -16.74 -4.53 3.54
N PRO A 110 -15.60 -4.18 2.90
CA PRO A 110 -15.16 -4.78 1.63
C PRO A 110 -15.16 -6.31 1.59
N LEU A 111 -14.83 -6.99 2.69
CA LEU A 111 -14.80 -8.46 2.73
C LEU A 111 -16.18 -9.10 2.86
N PHE A 112 -17.04 -8.55 3.71
CA PHE A 112 -18.25 -9.23 4.19
C PHE A 112 -19.56 -8.47 3.95
N GLY A 113 -19.52 -7.33 3.25
CA GLY A 113 -20.72 -6.55 2.91
C GLY A 113 -21.34 -5.80 4.10
N GLY A 114 -20.52 -5.31 5.02
CA GLY A 114 -20.95 -4.51 6.19
C GLY A 114 -21.56 -3.15 5.83
N GLU A 115 -22.15 -2.46 6.81
CA GLU A 115 -22.80 -1.14 6.62
C GLU A 115 -21.83 -0.09 6.07
N GLN A 116 -20.54 -0.19 6.41
CA GLN A 116 -19.48 0.66 5.88
C GLN A 116 -18.94 0.06 4.56
N LYS A 117 -19.43 0.55 3.42
CA LYS A 117 -19.15 0.00 2.08
C LYS A 117 -17.76 0.30 1.50
N SER A 118 -16.91 1.03 2.21
CA SER A 118 -15.54 1.35 1.80
C SER A 118 -14.68 1.45 3.04
N PRO A 119 -13.41 1.00 3.03
CA PRO A 119 -12.55 1.14 4.19
C PRO A 119 -12.40 2.64 4.49
N ALA A 120 -12.36 2.96 5.77
CA ALA A 120 -12.27 4.34 6.25
C ALA A 120 -10.95 5.06 5.86
N ARG A 121 -10.03 4.38 5.18
CA ARG A 121 -8.70 4.89 4.87
C ARG A 121 -8.73 5.86 3.69
N GLU A 122 -8.72 7.14 4.00
CA GLU A 122 -8.59 8.21 2.98
C GLU A 122 -7.15 8.41 2.51
N SER A 123 -6.18 8.10 3.37
CA SER A 123 -4.76 8.27 3.09
C SER A 123 -3.89 7.19 3.71
N LEU A 124 -2.70 7.01 3.13
CA LEU A 124 -1.72 6.04 3.59
C LEU A 124 -0.33 6.68 3.56
N VAL A 125 0.30 6.77 4.73
CA VAL A 125 1.73 7.02 4.85
C VAL A 125 2.46 5.70 4.63
N MET A 126 3.48 5.72 3.79
CA MET A 126 4.31 4.58 3.45
C MET A 126 5.75 4.91 3.80
N ASP A 127 6.41 3.96 4.43
CA ASP A 127 7.85 3.98 4.65
C ASP A 127 8.53 2.99 3.70
N SER A 128 9.72 3.35 3.24
CA SER A 128 10.60 2.48 2.48
C SER A 128 12.02 2.57 3.05
N TYR A 129 12.95 1.86 2.43
CA TYR A 129 14.28 1.71 3.00
C TYR A 129 14.97 3.07 3.27
N ARG A 130 15.48 3.26 4.49
CA ARG A 130 16.11 4.50 5.00
C ARG A 130 15.15 5.70 5.07
N GLU A 131 13.94 5.49 5.60
CA GLU A 131 12.98 6.57 5.86
C GLU A 131 12.61 7.33 4.58
N MET A 132 12.57 6.63 3.44
CA MET A 132 12.07 7.21 2.20
C MET A 132 10.55 7.24 2.26
N MET A 133 10.04 8.30 2.90
CA MET A 133 8.63 8.48 3.17
C MET A 133 7.86 8.80 1.90
N ALA A 134 6.64 8.30 1.83
CA ALA A 134 5.65 8.69 0.85
C ALA A 134 4.26 8.80 1.50
N ILE A 135 3.37 9.57 0.89
CA ILE A 135 1.96 9.62 1.25
C ILE A 135 1.09 9.44 0.01
N ARG A 136 0.02 8.66 0.14
CA ARG A 136 -1.04 8.53 -0.86
C ARG A 136 -2.35 9.06 -0.31
N LYS A 137 -3.09 9.82 -1.12
CA LYS A 137 -4.49 10.21 -0.88
C LYS A 137 -5.24 10.17 -2.20
N GLY A 138 -6.24 9.28 -2.29
CA GLY A 138 -6.92 8.99 -3.57
C GLY A 138 -5.92 8.58 -4.66
N PRO A 139 -5.94 9.22 -5.85
CA PRO A 139 -5.01 8.91 -6.93
C PRO A 139 -3.63 9.53 -6.74
N TRP A 140 -3.46 10.45 -5.80
CA TRP A 140 -2.22 11.21 -5.67
C TRP A 140 -1.24 10.52 -4.73
N LYS A 141 0.02 10.45 -5.16
CA LYS A 141 1.13 9.93 -4.37
C LYS A 141 2.28 10.92 -4.38
N LEU A 142 2.76 11.30 -3.20
CA LEU A 142 3.93 12.15 -3.00
C LEU A 142 5.04 11.32 -2.35
N ILE A 143 6.23 11.31 -2.94
CA ILE A 143 7.45 10.74 -2.37
C ILE A 143 8.35 11.91 -1.94
N PHE A 144 8.79 11.91 -0.68
CA PHE A 144 9.64 12.95 -0.09
C PHE A 144 11.12 12.74 -0.44
N GLY A 145 11.40 12.60 -1.74
CA GLY A 145 12.76 12.45 -2.26
C GLY A 145 12.83 12.54 -3.78
N GLN A 146 14.02 12.93 -4.28
CA GLN A 146 14.29 13.08 -5.72
C GLN A 146 14.23 11.75 -6.50
N THR A 147 14.32 10.62 -5.77
CA THR A 147 14.18 9.25 -6.30
C THR A 147 13.28 8.44 -5.37
N GLY A 148 12.83 7.27 -5.81
CA GLY A 148 12.09 6.34 -4.96
C GLY A 148 12.95 5.64 -3.90
N GLY A 149 14.22 5.99 -3.72
CA GLY A 149 15.13 5.30 -2.81
C GLY A 149 15.70 4.00 -3.39
N GLY A 150 16.01 3.04 -2.50
CA GLY A 150 16.60 1.74 -2.86
C GLY A 150 17.73 1.32 -1.92
N ALA A 151 17.77 0.03 -1.59
CA ALA A 151 18.85 -0.52 -0.78
C ALA A 151 20.20 -0.36 -1.47
N ARG A 152 21.20 0.08 -0.69
CA ARG A 152 22.62 0.18 -1.07
C ARG A 152 23.01 1.30 -2.05
N TYR A 153 22.07 2.13 -2.49
CA TYR A 153 22.38 3.27 -3.35
C TYR A 153 21.99 4.57 -2.66
N ARG A 154 23.00 5.39 -2.35
CA ARG A 154 22.78 6.79 -2.05
C ARG A 154 22.75 7.53 -3.38
N THR A 155 21.67 8.23 -3.64
CA THR A 155 21.58 9.13 -4.78
C THR A 155 22.04 10.50 -4.32
N ASP A 156 23.04 11.06 -4.99
CA ASP A 156 23.44 12.44 -4.76
C ASP A 156 22.27 13.37 -5.05
N ILE A 157 22.17 14.44 -4.26
CA ILE A 157 21.15 15.48 -4.48
C ILE A 157 21.53 16.24 -5.73
N ASP A 158 20.65 16.24 -6.73
CA ASP A 158 20.77 17.04 -7.94
C ASP A 158 19.99 18.36 -7.74
N PRO A 159 20.68 19.52 -7.65
CA PRO A 159 20.01 20.80 -7.42
C PRO A 159 19.07 21.20 -8.56
N ASN A 160 19.18 20.57 -9.74
CA ASN A 160 18.32 20.85 -10.89
C ASN A 160 17.02 20.04 -10.86
N LYS A 161 16.92 19.02 -10.01
CA LYS A 161 15.71 18.19 -9.86
C LYS A 161 14.78 18.73 -8.77
N PRO A 162 13.47 18.45 -8.87
CA PRO A 162 12.56 18.69 -7.75
C PRO A 162 13.00 17.89 -6.53
N GLU A 163 12.80 18.43 -5.34
CA GLU A 163 13.16 17.79 -4.07
C GLU A 163 12.31 16.53 -3.75
N GLY A 164 11.12 16.43 -4.34
CA GLY A 164 10.24 15.29 -4.24
C GLY A 164 9.68 14.83 -5.58
N GLN A 165 8.81 13.82 -5.53
CA GLN A 165 8.11 13.32 -6.70
C GLN A 165 6.61 13.24 -6.42
N LEU A 166 5.82 13.90 -7.25
CA LEU A 166 4.37 13.80 -7.20
C LEU A 166 3.87 13.03 -8.42
N PHE A 167 2.99 12.06 -8.18
CA PHE A 167 2.39 11.24 -9.22
C PHE A 167 0.87 11.17 -9.06
N ASN A 168 0.19 11.08 -10.19
CA ASN A 168 -1.20 10.63 -10.26
C ASN A 168 -1.19 9.16 -10.70
N LEU A 169 -1.67 8.27 -9.84
CA LEU A 169 -1.68 6.81 -10.02
C LEU A 169 -2.82 6.30 -10.92
N GLU A 170 -3.75 7.18 -11.32
CA GLU A 170 -4.82 6.83 -12.27
C GLU A 170 -4.43 7.19 -13.71
N SER A 171 -3.43 8.05 -13.91
CA SER A 171 -2.93 8.43 -15.24
C SER A 171 -2.40 7.24 -16.04
N GLU A 172 -2.16 7.40 -17.34
CA GLU A 172 -1.51 6.36 -18.16
C GLU A 172 0.00 6.28 -17.87
N GLU A 173 0.61 7.39 -17.45
CA GLU A 173 2.05 7.54 -17.19
C GLU A 173 2.39 7.41 -15.69
N ARG A 174 1.71 6.49 -15.00
CA ARG A 174 1.81 6.29 -13.54
C ARG A 174 3.25 6.16 -13.08
N GLU A 175 3.66 7.00 -12.15
CA GLU A 175 5.04 7.05 -11.64
C GLU A 175 6.14 7.29 -12.71
N TRP A 176 5.78 7.70 -13.93
CA TRP A 176 6.72 8.06 -15.01
C TRP A 176 6.88 9.56 -15.19
N VAL A 177 5.79 10.31 -15.05
CA VAL A 177 5.82 11.78 -15.13
C VAL A 177 5.73 12.38 -13.73
N ASN A 178 6.84 12.99 -13.29
CA ASN A 178 6.88 13.73 -12.04
C ASN A 178 6.14 15.07 -12.20
N LEU A 179 5.02 15.21 -11.50
CA LEU A 179 4.16 16.40 -11.49
C LEU A 179 4.54 17.41 -10.39
N TYR A 180 5.61 17.17 -9.62
CA TYR A 180 5.95 17.97 -8.43
C TYR A 180 6.00 19.48 -8.70
N ARG A 181 6.65 19.90 -9.80
CA ARG A 181 6.72 21.33 -10.20
C ARG A 181 5.46 21.85 -10.90
N LYS A 182 4.63 20.95 -11.43
CA LYS A 182 3.43 21.29 -12.20
C LYS A 182 2.19 21.46 -11.32
N GLU A 183 2.15 20.77 -10.19
CA GLU A 183 1.00 20.73 -9.27
C GLU A 183 1.42 21.14 -7.83
N PRO A 184 1.96 22.36 -7.64
CA PRO A 184 2.50 22.79 -6.34
C PRO A 184 1.44 22.81 -5.24
N GLU A 185 0.18 23.11 -5.57
CA GLU A 185 -0.93 23.09 -4.61
C GLU A 185 -1.18 21.67 -4.09
N LYS A 186 -1.07 20.66 -4.95
CA LYS A 186 -1.23 19.25 -4.55
C LYS A 186 -0.07 18.77 -3.70
N VAL A 187 1.16 19.20 -4.01
CA VAL A 187 2.33 18.94 -3.16
C VAL A 187 2.12 19.54 -1.77
N ALA A 188 1.67 20.79 -1.68
CA ALA A 188 1.41 21.45 -0.40
C ALA A 188 0.29 20.75 0.40
N GLU A 189 -0.79 20.33 -0.24
CA GLU A 189 -1.88 19.57 0.39
C GLU A 189 -1.37 18.27 1.01
N LEU A 190 -0.66 17.44 0.23
CA LEU A 190 -0.17 16.15 0.70
C LEU A 190 0.92 16.28 1.75
N THR A 191 1.78 17.30 1.63
CA THR A 191 2.81 17.61 2.64
C THR A 191 2.14 17.97 3.97
N SER A 192 1.16 18.87 3.94
CA SER A 192 0.42 19.28 5.14
C SER A 192 -0.30 18.10 5.80
N LEU A 193 -0.88 17.20 5.01
CA LEU A 193 -1.51 15.99 5.53
C LEU A 193 -0.50 15.03 6.17
N TYR A 194 0.65 14.81 5.52
CA TYR A 194 1.72 13.99 6.06
C TYR A 194 2.24 14.55 7.40
N GLU A 195 2.50 15.85 7.45
CA GLU A 195 2.98 16.52 8.68
C GLU A 195 1.95 16.39 9.80
N LYS A 196 0.66 16.59 9.50
CA LYS A 196 -0.41 16.39 10.48
C LYS A 196 -0.40 14.97 11.07
N ILE A 197 -0.29 13.93 10.24
CA ILE A 197 -0.26 12.52 10.67
C ILE A 197 1.01 12.23 11.49
N ARG A 198 2.16 12.73 11.03
CA ARG A 198 3.45 12.58 11.74
C ARG A 198 3.39 13.22 13.12
N ASP A 199 2.88 14.45 13.20
CA ASP A 199 2.88 15.24 14.42
C ASP A 199 1.81 14.76 15.42
N SER A 200 0.70 14.17 14.96
CA SER A 200 -0.24 13.45 15.83
C SER A 200 0.26 12.09 16.29
N GLY A 201 1.28 11.53 15.62
CA GLY A 201 1.81 10.19 15.87
C GLY A 201 0.86 9.04 15.48
N ARG A 202 -0.23 9.35 14.76
CA ARG A 202 -1.27 8.40 14.35
C ARG A 202 -2.10 8.93 13.20
N SER A 203 -2.68 8.03 12.40
CA SER A 203 -3.58 8.36 11.29
C SER A 203 -5.07 8.17 11.60
N ARG A 204 -5.43 7.46 12.67
CA ARG A 204 -6.81 7.30 13.18
C ARG A 204 -7.11 8.20 14.38
#